data_AF-A0A251TFS2-F1
#
_entry.id   AF-A0A251TFS2-F1
#
_cell.length_a   1.000
_cell.length_b   1.000
_cell.length_c   1.000
_cell.angle_alpha   90.00
_cell.angle_beta   90.00
_cell.angle_gamma   90.00
#
_symmetry.space_group_name_H-M   'P 1'
#
loop_
_entity.id
_entity.type
_entity.pdbx_description
1 polymer ?
#
loop_
_entity_poly.entity_id
_entity_poly.type
_entity_poly.pdbx_seq_one_letter_code
_entity_poly.pdbx_strand_id
1 'polypeptide(L)'
;MFDSFTATRQDLELQNPNIPNCKPSIFFFFFSLLTEASTLTGYMEAKMALGLLLGIARAYRRKRTSSLNILTSKTGPRDYYKGKNCKPTGFHTRKGGYVVVQEKLPNYVVPDLTDFKLKPYVSQVAINANTTDAGASK
;
A
#
# COMPACT_ATOMS: atom_id res chain seq x y z
N MET A 1 -12.08 -57.42 8.91
CA MET A 1 -12.51 -56.09 9.38
C MET A 1 -12.30 -55.13 8.22
N PHE A 2 -13.30 -54.85 7.36
CA PHE A 2 -14.77 -54.83 7.59
C PHE A 2 -15.16 -53.89 8.75
N ASP A 3 -16.07 -52.92 8.61
CA ASP A 3 -16.74 -52.31 7.43
C ASP A 3 -17.56 -51.08 7.91
N SER A 4 -18.13 -50.14 7.13
CA SER A 4 -18.08 -49.71 5.71
C SER A 4 -18.47 -48.19 5.69
N PHE A 5 -18.38 -47.35 4.65
CA PHE A 5 -18.16 -47.44 3.20
C PHE A 5 -19.38 -47.62 2.26
N THR A 6 -20.23 -46.57 2.13
CA THR A 6 -21.03 -46.17 0.93
C THR A 6 -21.81 -44.88 1.25
N ALA A 7 -22.24 -43.99 0.35
CA ALA A 7 -22.02 -43.74 -1.09
C ALA A 7 -22.11 -42.19 -1.29
N THR A 8 -21.32 -41.45 -2.08
CA THR A 8 -20.96 -41.53 -3.51
C THR A 8 -22.10 -41.29 -4.52
N ARG A 9 -22.46 -40.01 -4.72
CA ARG A 9 -22.73 -39.32 -6.02
C ARG A 9 -23.08 -37.86 -5.73
N GLN A 10 -22.50 -36.81 -6.32
CA GLN A 10 -21.82 -36.61 -7.62
C GLN A 10 -22.80 -36.61 -8.81
N ASP A 11 -22.63 -35.60 -9.68
CA ASP A 11 -23.27 -35.42 -11.00
C ASP A 11 -24.79 -35.13 -10.97
N LEU A 12 -25.40 -34.39 -11.90
CA LEU A 12 -24.96 -33.35 -12.86
C LEU A 12 -26.26 -32.68 -13.39
N GLU A 13 -26.17 -31.45 -13.92
CA GLU A 13 -27.13 -30.93 -14.94
C GLU A 13 -28.62 -30.79 -14.44
N LEU A 14 -29.58 -30.17 -15.14
CA LEU A 14 -29.62 -29.24 -16.28
C LEU A 14 -30.85 -28.31 -16.13
N GLN A 15 -31.11 -27.45 -17.13
CA GLN A 15 -32.46 -27.02 -17.54
C GLN A 15 -33.38 -26.28 -16.54
N ASN A 16 -33.35 -24.95 -16.64
CA ASN A 16 -34.58 -24.15 -16.68
C ASN A 16 -35.32 -24.47 -18.00
N PRO A 17 -36.58 -24.96 -17.98
CA PRO A 17 -37.66 -24.14 -18.58
C PRO A 17 -39.09 -24.31 -17.99
N ASN A 18 -39.80 -23.18 -17.86
CA ASN A 18 -41.21 -22.97 -18.20
C ASN A 18 -42.38 -23.84 -17.61
N ILE A 19 -43.25 -23.17 -16.82
CA ILE A 19 -44.75 -23.06 -17.02
C ILE A 19 -45.59 -24.36 -16.75
N PRO A 20 -46.92 -24.34 -16.41
CA PRO A 20 -47.91 -23.25 -16.24
C PRO A 20 -48.71 -23.18 -14.91
N ASN A 21 -49.40 -22.04 -14.73
CA ASN A 21 -50.72 -21.81 -14.10
C ASN A 21 -51.22 -22.63 -12.88
N CYS A 22 -51.53 -21.90 -11.80
CA CYS A 22 -52.90 -21.91 -11.23
C CYS A 22 -53.26 -20.53 -10.65
N LYS A 23 -54.56 -20.17 -10.61
CA LYS A 23 -55.08 -18.89 -10.05
C LYS A 23 -55.60 -19.13 -8.62
N PRO A 24 -55.63 -18.10 -7.75
CA PRO A 24 -56.72 -17.10 -7.74
C PRO A 24 -56.17 -15.66 -7.68
N SER A 25 -56.62 -14.63 -8.41
CA SER A 25 -57.96 -14.15 -8.77
C SER A 25 -58.85 -13.79 -7.58
N ILE A 26 -59.23 -12.50 -7.48
CA ILE A 26 -60.17 -11.92 -6.51
C ILE A 26 -59.63 -11.84 -5.07
N PHE A 27 -58.77 -10.83 -4.84
CA PHE A 27 -59.01 -9.86 -3.76
C PHE A 27 -58.30 -8.52 -4.05
N PHE A 28 -58.87 -7.42 -3.55
CA PHE A 28 -58.34 -6.04 -3.55
C PHE A 28 -57.84 -5.40 -4.85
N PHE A 29 -58.66 -5.47 -5.91
CA PHE A 29 -58.66 -4.46 -6.96
C PHE A 29 -59.39 -3.17 -6.49
N PHE A 30 -58.93 -2.51 -5.41
CA PHE A 30 -59.63 -1.34 -4.84
C PHE A 30 -58.79 -0.26 -4.12
N PHE A 31 -57.46 -0.17 -4.34
CA PHE A 31 -56.69 0.98 -3.79
C PHE A 31 -55.53 1.40 -4.70
N SER A 32 -55.87 1.88 -5.90
CA SER A 32 -54.91 2.17 -6.98
C SER A 32 -54.72 3.66 -7.31
N LEU A 33 -55.16 4.60 -6.45
CA LEU A 33 -55.15 6.03 -6.83
C LEU A 33 -55.13 7.07 -5.69
N LEU A 34 -54.59 6.77 -4.50
CA LEU A 34 -54.38 7.81 -3.46
C LEU A 34 -53.22 7.56 -2.48
N THR A 35 -52.06 7.09 -2.94
CA THR A 35 -50.85 6.96 -2.08
C THR A 35 -49.52 7.29 -2.79
N GLU A 36 -49.58 8.12 -3.83
CA GLU A 36 -48.38 8.59 -4.56
C GLU A 36 -47.77 9.88 -3.98
N ALA A 37 -48.37 10.45 -2.93
CA ALA A 37 -48.00 11.75 -2.37
C ALA A 37 -47.23 11.71 -1.03
N SER A 38 -47.13 10.55 -0.36
CA SER A 38 -46.59 10.43 1.00
C SER A 38 -45.22 9.75 1.12
N THR A 39 -44.71 9.15 0.03
CA THR A 39 -43.42 8.42 0.04
C THR A 39 -42.19 9.31 -0.11
N LEU A 40 -42.35 10.53 -0.64
CA LEU A 40 -41.23 11.44 -0.89
C LEU A 40 -40.64 12.09 0.38
N THR A 41 -41.45 12.39 1.39
CA THR A 41 -40.96 12.98 2.66
C THR A 41 -40.04 11.99 3.40
N GLY A 42 -40.52 10.77 3.62
CA GLY A 42 -39.74 9.70 4.24
C GLY A 42 -38.49 9.32 3.45
N TYR A 43 -38.53 9.38 2.11
CA TYR A 43 -37.33 9.11 1.29
C TYR A 43 -36.27 10.22 1.42
N MET A 44 -36.66 11.50 1.57
CA MET A 44 -35.71 12.59 1.81
C MET A 44 -35.13 12.55 3.23
N GLU A 45 -35.95 12.26 4.24
CA GLU A 45 -35.50 12.05 5.62
C GLU A 45 -34.51 10.88 5.70
N ALA A 46 -34.88 9.70 5.19
CA ALA A 46 -34.03 8.52 5.16
C ALA A 46 -32.73 8.78 4.38
N LYS A 47 -32.76 9.56 3.30
CA LYS A 47 -31.57 9.92 2.51
C LYS A 47 -30.61 10.85 3.27
N MET A 48 -31.12 11.77 4.08
CA MET A 48 -30.29 12.60 4.97
C MET A 48 -29.72 11.79 6.15
N ALA A 49 -30.55 11.00 6.83
CA ALA A 49 -30.14 10.14 7.94
C ALA A 49 -29.09 9.10 7.49
N LEU A 50 -29.32 8.43 6.36
CA LEU A 50 -28.38 7.48 5.76
C LEU A 50 -27.08 8.18 5.31
N GLY A 51 -27.16 9.42 4.82
CA GLY A 51 -25.99 10.23 4.50
C GLY A 51 -25.10 10.49 5.71
N LEU A 52 -25.69 10.88 6.84
CA LEU A 52 -25.00 11.08 8.12
C LEU A 52 -24.40 9.76 8.65
N LEU A 53 -25.18 8.69 8.66
CA LEU A 53 -24.78 7.37 9.16
C LEU A 53 -23.64 6.77 8.32
N LEU A 54 -23.72 6.84 6.99
CA LEU A 54 -22.64 6.47 6.08
C LEU A 54 -21.40 7.38 6.23
N GLY A 55 -21.59 8.67 6.53
CA GLY A 55 -20.50 9.59 6.85
C GLY A 55 -19.71 9.14 8.07
N ILE A 56 -20.40 8.86 9.18
CA ILE A 56 -19.81 8.35 10.43
C ILE A 56 -19.15 6.98 10.21
N ALA A 57 -19.81 6.06 9.50
CA ALA A 57 -19.26 4.74 9.18
C ALA A 57 -18.01 4.80 8.28
N ARG A 58 -17.88 5.82 7.43
CA ARG A 58 -16.66 6.09 6.65
C ARG A 58 -15.57 6.72 7.52
N ALA A 59 -15.91 7.67 8.39
CA ALA A 59 -14.95 8.30 9.31
C ALA A 59 -14.32 7.30 10.29
N TYR A 60 -15.09 6.31 10.77
CA TYR A 60 -14.59 5.27 11.67
C TYR A 60 -13.79 4.15 10.96
N ARG A 61 -13.66 4.18 9.62
CA ARG A 61 -12.91 3.18 8.83
C ARG A 61 -11.39 3.38 8.97
N ARG A 62 -10.84 2.99 10.13
CA ARG A 62 -9.39 2.89 10.34
C ARG A 62 -8.78 1.97 9.27
N LYS A 63 -7.73 2.44 8.58
CA LYS A 63 -6.92 1.58 7.69
C LYS A 63 -6.26 0.48 8.52
N ARG A 64 -6.07 -0.71 7.93
CA ARG A 64 -5.29 -1.78 8.59
C ARG A 64 -3.87 -1.27 8.86
N THR A 65 -3.26 -1.64 9.96
CA THR A 65 -1.88 -1.21 10.31
C THR A 65 -0.87 -1.57 9.22
N SER A 66 -1.08 -2.67 8.50
CA SER A 66 -0.26 -3.11 7.35
C SER A 66 -0.47 -2.31 6.05
N SER A 67 -1.49 -1.46 5.94
CA SER A 67 -1.68 -0.52 4.82
C SER A 67 -1.45 0.95 5.22
N LEU A 68 -0.77 1.17 6.34
CA LEU A 68 -0.16 2.44 6.71
C LEU A 68 1.33 2.44 6.34
N ASN A 69 1.82 3.56 5.82
CA ASN A 69 3.26 3.73 5.58
C ASN A 69 4.05 3.70 6.89
N ILE A 70 5.27 3.17 6.84
CA ILE A 70 6.17 3.09 8.00
C ILE A 70 6.40 4.51 8.57
N LEU A 71 6.04 4.70 9.84
CA LEU A 71 6.20 5.96 10.55
C LEU A 71 7.64 6.49 10.48
N THR A 72 7.77 7.78 10.20
CA THR A 72 9.05 8.51 10.15
C THR A 72 9.10 9.56 11.26
N SER A 73 10.29 10.09 11.56
CA SER A 73 10.50 11.20 12.51
C SER A 73 9.89 12.55 12.09
N LYS A 74 9.20 12.61 10.94
CA LYS A 74 8.35 13.75 10.52
C LYS A 74 6.85 13.40 10.44
N THR A 75 6.49 12.15 10.72
CA THR A 75 5.11 11.62 10.57
C THR A 75 4.55 11.05 11.89
N GLY A 76 5.42 10.71 12.85
CA GLY A 76 5.01 10.28 14.18
C GLY A 76 4.65 11.44 15.12
N PRO A 77 4.11 11.14 16.31
CA PRO A 77 3.89 12.12 17.38
C PRO A 77 5.22 12.71 17.90
N ARG A 78 5.14 13.74 18.76
CA ARG A 78 6.29 14.51 19.27
C ARG A 78 7.43 13.63 19.81
N ASP A 79 7.09 12.56 20.53
CA ASP A 79 8.06 11.69 21.21
C ASP A 79 8.57 10.54 20.32
N TYR A 80 8.21 10.52 19.03
CA TYR A 80 8.62 9.50 18.07
C TYR A 80 10.05 9.73 17.53
N TYR A 81 11.03 9.62 18.43
CA TYR A 81 12.44 9.81 18.11
C TYR A 81 13.00 8.63 17.29
N LYS A 82 13.00 8.76 15.96
CA LYS A 82 13.48 7.75 15.01
C LYS A 82 14.57 8.27 14.08
N GLY A 83 15.76 7.66 14.17
CA GLY A 83 16.91 7.96 13.33
C GLY A 83 16.83 7.44 11.89
N LYS A 84 17.94 7.58 11.16
CA LYS A 84 18.11 7.18 9.75
C LYS A 84 19.27 6.19 9.53
N ASN A 85 19.60 5.40 10.56
CA ASN A 85 20.67 4.39 10.57
C ASN A 85 22.09 4.92 10.25
N CYS A 86 22.30 6.24 10.30
CA CYS A 86 23.61 6.88 10.23
C CYS A 86 24.54 6.35 11.34
N LYS A 87 25.82 6.15 11.04
CA LYS A 87 26.81 5.74 12.04
C LYS A 87 27.07 6.90 13.02
N PRO A 88 27.22 6.64 14.34
CA PRO A 88 27.42 7.70 15.32
C PRO A 88 28.84 8.25 15.30
N THR A 89 28.97 9.57 15.16
CA THR A 89 30.25 10.31 15.18
C THR A 89 30.81 10.54 16.58
N GLY A 90 30.11 10.08 17.62
CA GLY A 90 30.38 10.46 19.01
C GLY A 90 29.53 9.65 20.00
N PHE A 91 29.31 10.21 21.19
CA PHE A 91 28.50 9.61 22.25
C PHE A 91 27.67 10.64 23.02
N HIS A 92 26.56 10.19 23.61
CA HIS A 92 25.75 11.00 24.52
C HIS A 92 26.34 10.94 25.94
N THR A 93 26.44 12.09 26.59
CA THR A 93 26.91 12.23 27.98
C THR A 93 25.77 12.00 28.97
N ARG A 94 26.09 11.69 30.23
CA ARG A 94 25.12 11.52 31.33
C ARG A 94 24.22 12.74 31.58
N LYS A 95 24.58 13.93 31.08
CA LYS A 95 23.80 15.19 31.18
C LYS A 95 23.14 15.59 29.84
N GLY A 96 22.99 14.67 28.89
CA GLY A 96 22.25 14.90 27.64
C GLY A 96 23.01 15.64 26.52
N GLY A 97 24.15 16.27 26.82
CA GLY A 97 25.05 16.81 25.79
C GLY A 97 25.73 15.71 24.95
N TYR A 98 26.16 16.03 23.73
CA TYR A 98 26.83 15.10 22.82
C TYR A 98 28.32 15.45 22.68
N VAL A 99 29.19 14.44 22.70
CA VAL A 99 30.65 14.60 22.48
C VAL A 99 31.03 13.90 21.18
N VAL A 100 31.57 14.67 20.24
CA VAL A 100 32.05 14.20 18.93
C VAL A 100 33.47 13.67 19.07
N VAL A 101 33.78 12.54 18.42
CA VAL A 101 35.11 11.92 18.42
C VAL A 101 35.68 12.02 17.00
N GLN A 102 36.79 12.74 16.84
CA GLN A 102 37.35 13.05 15.51
C GLN A 102 37.75 11.79 14.72
N GLU A 103 38.23 10.74 15.40
CA GLU A 103 38.53 9.42 14.83
C GLU A 103 37.33 8.73 14.16
N LYS A 104 36.10 9.15 14.51
CA LYS A 104 34.84 8.61 13.94
C LYS A 104 34.29 9.47 12.80
N LEU A 105 34.93 10.58 12.46
CA LEU A 105 34.56 11.38 11.30
C LEU A 105 35.26 10.82 10.05
N PRO A 106 34.54 10.67 8.92
CA PRO A 106 35.17 10.23 7.68
C PRO A 106 36.11 11.32 7.15
N ASN A 107 37.41 11.02 7.10
CA ASN A 107 38.39 11.89 6.47
C ASN A 107 38.45 11.60 4.96
N TYR A 108 38.06 12.57 4.14
CA TYR A 108 38.10 12.47 2.68
C TYR A 108 39.38 13.14 2.15
N VAL A 109 40.42 12.32 1.92
CA VAL A 109 41.64 12.78 1.24
C VAL A 109 41.33 12.97 -0.25
N VAL A 110 40.98 14.20 -0.63
CA VAL A 110 40.77 14.58 -2.03
C VAL A 110 42.14 14.96 -2.63
N PRO A 111 42.62 14.28 -3.68
CA PRO A 111 43.84 14.67 -4.39
C PRO A 111 43.60 15.94 -5.20
N ASP A 112 44.66 16.69 -5.50
CA ASP A 112 44.58 17.77 -6.47
C ASP A 112 44.40 17.22 -7.90
N LEU A 113 43.67 17.97 -8.73
CA LEU A 113 43.26 17.59 -10.08
C LEU A 113 43.58 18.69 -11.12
N THR A 114 44.33 19.73 -10.76
CA THR A 114 44.87 20.70 -11.74
C THR A 114 45.64 19.98 -12.85
N ASP A 115 45.38 20.37 -14.09
CA ASP A 115 46.00 19.86 -15.32
C ASP A 115 45.88 18.34 -15.56
N PHE A 116 44.93 17.66 -14.88
CA PHE A 116 44.70 16.23 -15.07
C PHE A 116 44.15 15.92 -16.48
N LYS A 117 44.97 15.25 -17.30
CA LYS A 117 44.68 14.95 -18.72
C LYS A 117 43.47 14.05 -18.95
N LEU A 118 43.09 13.21 -17.97
CA LEU A 118 41.99 12.25 -18.12
C LEU A 118 40.63 12.92 -17.92
N LYS A 119 39.65 12.50 -18.73
CA LYS A 119 38.25 12.94 -18.65
C LYS A 119 37.37 11.76 -18.23
N PRO A 120 36.19 11.99 -17.60
CA PRO A 120 35.31 10.91 -17.15
C PRO A 120 34.69 10.07 -18.27
N TYR A 121 34.85 10.47 -19.53
CA TYR A 121 34.36 9.77 -20.71
C TYR A 121 35.45 9.66 -21.77
N VAL A 122 35.43 8.54 -22.52
CA VAL A 122 36.33 8.25 -23.63
C VAL A 122 35.61 8.57 -24.96
N SER A 123 36.36 8.94 -25.99
CA SER A 123 35.85 9.11 -27.35
C SER A 123 35.37 7.77 -27.94
N GLN A 124 34.24 7.77 -28.64
CA GLN A 124 33.68 6.58 -29.31
C GLN A 124 34.46 6.13 -30.57
N VAL A 125 35.57 6.80 -30.89
CA VAL A 125 36.45 6.43 -32.01
C VAL A 125 37.08 5.07 -31.72
N ALA A 126 36.94 4.12 -32.66
CA ALA A 126 37.50 2.79 -32.53
C ALA A 126 39.04 2.86 -32.49
N ILE A 127 39.64 2.43 -31.37
CA ILE A 127 41.08 2.29 -31.20
C ILE A 127 41.41 0.80 -31.25
N ASN A 128 42.14 0.39 -32.29
CA ASN A 128 42.66 -0.97 -32.41
C ASN A 128 43.86 -1.15 -31.45
N ALA A 129 43.57 -1.45 -30.18
CA ALA A 129 44.59 -1.64 -29.16
C ALA A 129 45.16 -3.07 -29.20
N ASN A 130 46.47 -3.20 -29.43
CA ASN A 130 47.18 -4.48 -29.34
C ASN A 130 47.44 -4.82 -27.86
N THR A 131 47.01 -6.01 -27.42
CA THR A 131 46.76 -6.31 -26.00
C THR A 131 47.96 -6.83 -25.19
N THR A 132 49.20 -6.54 -25.60
CA THR A 132 50.41 -7.20 -25.06
C THR A 132 51.28 -6.34 -24.11
N ASP A 133 51.24 -5.01 -24.23
CA ASP A 133 52.37 -4.16 -23.78
C ASP A 133 52.05 -3.35 -22.51
N ALA A 134 51.66 -4.02 -21.43
CA ALA A 134 51.24 -3.37 -20.17
C ALA A 134 51.82 -4.01 -18.88
N GLY A 135 52.95 -4.72 -18.99
CA GLY A 135 53.52 -5.55 -17.90
C GLY A 135 54.99 -5.28 -17.57
N ALA A 136 55.47 -4.03 -17.64
CA ALA A 136 56.87 -3.67 -17.46
C ALA A 136 57.11 -2.70 -16.28
N SER A 137 57.46 -3.28 -15.13
CA SER A 137 58.20 -2.72 -13.97
C SER A 137 58.33 -1.19 -13.79
N LYS A 138 57.94 -0.73 -12.59
CA LYS A 138 58.95 -0.49 -11.54
C LYS A 138 58.38 -0.69 -10.14
#